data_AF-A0A355G2L3-F1
#
_entry.id   AF-A0A355G2L3-F1
#
_cell.length_a   1.000
_cell.length_b   1.000
_cell.length_c   1.000
_cell.angle_alpha   90.00
_cell.angle_beta   90.00
_cell.angle_gamma   90.00
#
_symmetry.space_group_name_H-M   'P 1'
#
loop_
_entity.id
_entity.type
_entity.pdbx_description
1 polymer ?
#
loop_
_entity_poly.entity_id
_entity_poly.type
_entity_poly.pdbx_seq_one_letter_code
_entity_poly.pdbx_strand_id
1 'polypeptide(L)'
;MRKITADKKVTEYFIAVGFVADFIFAKLPQIEPIRPYTYDLVKNSNLFFFYGFSVFFVAGYYFAHYEIKPWLRRTIYALALASFAVTACVTYDLSMKKGELDASAYASLLPNTAISAFAVFLFFKKVVSKLRLSERASCAVAEISAWSFGVYLVHVLVREFMVKNLAITGADCSPLWFIPVAVLGIFAVGLLFSMVLNHIPFIRKYFV
;
A
#
# COMPACT_ATOMS: atom_id res chain seq x y z
N MET A 1 -1.29 -21.85 -4.14
CA MET A 1 0.02 -21.30 -3.72
C MET A 1 1.08 -22.35 -3.37
N ARG A 2 0.72 -23.53 -2.85
CA ARG A 2 1.67 -24.54 -2.31
C ARG A 2 2.84 -24.98 -3.21
N LYS A 3 2.71 -24.94 -4.55
CA LYS A 3 3.81 -25.31 -5.48
C LYS A 3 4.77 -24.15 -5.81
N ILE A 4 4.28 -22.91 -5.83
CA ILE A 4 5.08 -21.73 -6.19
C ILE A 4 6.02 -21.34 -5.02
N THR A 5 5.60 -21.61 -3.79
CA THR A 5 6.39 -21.39 -2.57
C THR A 5 7.07 -22.67 -2.06
N ALA A 6 7.16 -23.72 -2.88
CA ALA A 6 7.69 -25.02 -2.46
C ALA A 6 9.21 -24.99 -2.24
N ASP A 7 9.91 -24.15 -3.00
CA ASP A 7 11.35 -23.93 -2.87
C ASP A 7 11.62 -22.43 -2.78
N LYS A 8 12.61 -22.06 -1.97
CA LYS A 8 13.10 -20.69 -1.81
C LYS A 8 13.48 -20.09 -3.18
N LYS A 9 14.19 -20.84 -4.03
CA LYS A 9 14.62 -20.35 -5.36
C LYS A 9 13.44 -20.09 -6.29
N VAL A 10 12.43 -20.96 -6.27
CA VAL A 10 11.21 -20.81 -7.08
C VAL A 10 10.41 -19.59 -6.61
N THR A 11 10.37 -19.36 -5.30
CA THR A 11 9.73 -18.19 -4.70
C THR A 11 10.43 -16.89 -5.12
N GLU A 12 11.77 -16.86 -5.03
CA GLU A 12 12.59 -15.71 -5.47
C GLU A 12 12.40 -15.42 -6.96
N TYR A 13 12.42 -16.47 -7.79
CA TYR A 13 12.20 -16.35 -9.23
C TYR A 13 10.81 -15.80 -9.54
N PHE A 14 9.75 -16.31 -8.89
CA PHE A 14 8.39 -15.81 -9.08
C PHE A 14 8.27 -14.33 -8.71
N ILE A 15 8.85 -13.91 -7.59
CA ILE A 15 8.84 -12.50 -7.17
C ILE A 15 9.58 -11.63 -8.20
N ALA A 16 10.76 -12.06 -8.64
CA ALA A 16 11.56 -11.29 -9.59
C ALA A 16 10.86 -11.15 -10.96
N VAL A 17 10.36 -12.26 -11.52
CA VAL A 17 9.63 -12.25 -12.80
C VAL A 17 8.35 -11.45 -12.69
N GLY A 18 7.59 -11.64 -11.62
CA GLY A 18 6.33 -10.94 -11.41
C GLY A 18 6.52 -9.43 -11.22
N PHE A 19 7.57 -9.00 -10.51
CA PHE A 19 7.91 -7.59 -10.35
C PHE A 19 8.37 -6.94 -11.67
N VAL A 20 9.16 -7.66 -12.47
CA VAL A 20 9.55 -7.20 -13.82
C VAL A 20 8.34 -7.11 -14.74
N ALA A 21 7.46 -8.10 -14.70
CA ALA A 21 6.21 -8.09 -15.46
C ALA A 21 5.33 -6.90 -15.06
N ASP A 22 5.12 -6.68 -13.77
CA ASP A 22 4.37 -5.54 -13.24
C ASP A 22 4.94 -4.20 -13.73
N PHE A 23 6.26 -4.03 -13.66
CA PHE A 23 6.91 -2.84 -14.18
C PHE A 23 6.69 -2.63 -15.69
N ILE A 24 6.86 -3.68 -16.49
CA ILE A 24 6.67 -3.62 -17.94
C ILE A 24 5.21 -3.30 -18.26
N PHE A 25 4.26 -4.02 -17.69
CA PHE A 25 2.82 -3.82 -17.96
C PHE A 25 2.30 -2.48 -17.44
N ALA A 26 2.84 -1.95 -16.34
CA ALA A 26 2.51 -0.61 -15.86
C ALA A 26 3.02 0.50 -16.81
N LYS A 27 4.16 0.29 -17.48
CA LYS A 27 4.79 1.28 -18.39
C LYS A 27 4.34 1.19 -19.84
N LEU A 28 3.98 0.00 -20.33
CA LEU A 28 3.54 -0.23 -21.71
C LEU A 28 2.45 0.73 -22.20
N PRO A 29 1.39 1.04 -21.42
CA PRO A 29 0.35 2.00 -21.83
C PRO A 29 0.80 3.47 -21.84
N GLN A 30 1.98 3.78 -21.30
CA GLN A 30 2.52 5.15 -21.22
C GLN A 30 3.48 5.48 -22.38
N ILE A 31 3.79 4.51 -23.24
CA ILE A 31 4.74 4.67 -24.35
C ILE A 31 3.95 5.08 -25.61
N GLU A 32 4.02 6.36 -25.99
CA GLU A 32 3.22 6.96 -27.08
C GLU A 32 3.18 6.14 -28.39
N PRO A 33 4.30 5.60 -28.92
CA PRO A 33 4.29 4.80 -30.16
C PRO A 33 3.42 3.54 -30.12
N ILE A 34 3.26 2.91 -28.94
CA ILE A 34 2.58 1.62 -28.79
C ILE A 34 1.28 1.71 -27.98
N ARG A 35 1.03 2.87 -27.35
CA ARG A 35 -0.14 3.15 -26.51
C ARG A 35 -1.48 2.72 -27.15
N PRO A 36 -1.75 2.97 -28.45
CA PRO A 36 -3.03 2.56 -29.06
C PRO A 36 -3.28 1.05 -29.03
N TYR A 37 -2.22 0.24 -29.02
CA TYR A 37 -2.31 -1.23 -29.04
C TYR A 37 -2.24 -1.83 -27.63
N THR A 38 -1.54 -1.17 -26.71
CA THR A 38 -1.28 -1.70 -25.37
C THR A 38 -2.32 -1.24 -24.35
N TYR A 39 -2.93 -0.06 -24.53
CA TYR A 39 -3.82 0.53 -23.54
C TYR A 39 -5.05 -0.34 -23.25
N ASP A 40 -5.80 -0.72 -24.28
CA ASP A 40 -7.00 -1.54 -24.11
C ASP A 40 -6.67 -2.96 -23.67
N LEU A 41 -5.57 -3.53 -24.17
CA LEU A 41 -5.11 -4.85 -23.77
C LEU A 41 -4.81 -4.88 -22.26
N VAL A 42 -3.99 -3.95 -21.76
CA VAL A 42 -3.60 -3.91 -20.35
C VAL A 42 -4.79 -3.54 -19.45
N LYS A 43 -5.63 -2.58 -19.88
CA LYS A 43 -6.78 -2.13 -19.10
C LYS A 43 -7.88 -3.20 -18.97
N ASN A 44 -8.19 -3.91 -20.06
CA ASN A 44 -9.32 -4.85 -20.08
C ASN A 44 -8.95 -6.27 -19.61
N SER A 45 -7.68 -6.63 -19.66
CA SER A 45 -7.22 -7.98 -19.31
C SER A 45 -7.13 -8.25 -17.81
N ASN A 46 -7.29 -7.22 -16.95
CA ASN A 46 -7.18 -7.33 -15.50
C ASN A 46 -5.89 -8.03 -15.03
N LEU A 47 -4.82 -7.98 -15.85
CA LEU A 47 -3.57 -8.71 -15.59
C LEU A 47 -2.88 -8.28 -14.28
N PHE A 48 -3.21 -7.10 -13.76
CA PHE A 48 -2.72 -6.58 -12.48
C PHE A 48 -3.03 -7.50 -11.28
N PHE A 49 -4.08 -8.32 -11.33
CA PHE A 49 -4.32 -9.33 -10.29
C PHE A 49 -3.24 -10.41 -10.27
N PHE A 50 -2.72 -10.76 -11.45
CA PHE A 50 -1.75 -11.83 -11.62
C PHE A 50 -0.32 -11.35 -11.37
N TYR A 51 0.10 -10.23 -11.94
CA TYR A 51 1.47 -9.75 -11.77
C TYR A 51 1.65 -8.80 -10.57
N GLY A 52 0.61 -8.07 -10.18
CA GLY A 52 0.68 -7.13 -9.07
C GLY A 52 0.37 -7.83 -7.75
N PHE A 53 -0.91 -8.01 -7.45
CA PHE A 53 -1.35 -8.50 -6.13
C PHE A 53 -0.73 -9.83 -5.72
N SER A 54 -0.67 -10.81 -6.63
CA SER A 54 -0.09 -12.13 -6.29
C SER A 54 1.38 -12.05 -5.89
N VAL A 55 2.15 -11.16 -6.52
CA VAL A 55 3.57 -10.96 -6.23
C VAL A 55 3.75 -10.31 -4.87
N PHE A 56 2.92 -9.32 -4.52
CA PHE A 56 2.92 -8.72 -3.18
C PHE A 56 2.64 -9.76 -2.08
N PHE A 57 1.65 -10.64 -2.28
CA PHE A 57 1.36 -11.70 -1.32
C PHE A 57 2.52 -12.70 -1.16
N VAL A 58 3.09 -13.15 -2.27
CA VAL A 58 4.23 -14.10 -2.25
C VAL A 58 5.50 -13.44 -1.68
N ALA A 59 5.74 -12.17 -1.98
CA ALA A 59 6.85 -11.40 -1.40
C ALA A 59 6.68 -11.23 0.12
N GLY A 60 5.47 -10.91 0.59
CA GLY A 60 5.17 -10.87 2.02
C GLY A 60 5.43 -12.21 2.71
N TYR A 61 4.98 -13.32 2.11
CA TYR A 61 5.27 -14.66 2.61
C TYR A 61 6.77 -14.95 2.68
N TYR A 62 7.52 -14.61 1.63
CA TYR A 62 8.97 -14.79 1.57
C TYR A 62 9.68 -13.99 2.66
N PHE A 63 9.34 -12.71 2.83
CA PHE A 63 9.91 -11.87 3.88
C PHE A 63 9.53 -12.34 5.28
N ALA A 64 8.36 -12.96 5.46
CA ALA A 64 7.94 -13.52 6.74
C ALA A 64 8.75 -14.78 7.10
N HIS A 65 8.95 -15.71 6.17
CA HIS A 65 9.54 -17.03 6.44
C HIS A 65 11.06 -17.08 6.31
N TYR A 66 11.67 -16.27 5.45
CA TYR A 66 13.12 -16.31 5.23
C TYR A 66 13.82 -15.13 5.92
N GLU A 67 15.05 -15.37 6.38
CA GLU A 67 15.93 -14.30 6.84
C GLU A 67 16.57 -13.57 5.66
N ILE A 68 16.42 -12.24 5.67
CA ILE A 68 16.98 -11.36 4.65
C ILE A 68 18.39 -10.94 5.05
N LYS A 69 19.33 -11.07 4.11
CA LYS A 69 20.72 -10.66 4.30
C LYS A 69 20.81 -9.17 4.69
N PRO A 70 21.74 -8.78 5.59
CA PRO A 70 21.85 -7.39 6.07
C PRO A 70 22.13 -6.34 4.98
N TRP A 71 22.81 -6.73 3.89
CA TRP A 71 23.08 -5.83 2.76
C TRP A 71 21.80 -5.55 1.97
N LEU A 72 21.02 -6.59 1.63
CA LEU A 72 19.79 -6.47 0.86
C LEU A 72 18.76 -5.60 1.58
N ARG A 73 18.66 -5.74 2.90
CA ARG A 73 17.81 -4.86 3.72
C ARG A 73 18.21 -3.39 3.63
N ARG A 74 19.52 -3.10 3.73
CA ARG A 74 20.03 -1.72 3.59
C ARG A 74 19.71 -1.15 2.21
N THR A 75 19.83 -1.96 1.16
CA THR A 75 19.44 -1.59 -0.20
C THR A 75 17.94 -1.30 -0.29
N ILE A 76 17.06 -2.14 0.29
CA ILE A 76 15.61 -1.90 0.31
C ILE A 76 15.27 -0.59 1.02
N TYR A 77 15.90 -0.30 2.16
CA TYR A 77 15.68 0.96 2.87
C TYR A 77 16.18 2.19 2.10
N ALA A 78 17.36 2.10 1.50
CA ALA A 78 17.89 3.18 0.66
C ALA A 78 17.00 3.41 -0.57
N LEU A 79 16.54 2.34 -1.22
CA LEU A 79 15.62 2.41 -2.34
C LEU A 79 14.25 2.97 -1.94
N ALA A 80 13.75 2.66 -0.75
CA ALA A 80 12.49 3.22 -0.24
C ALA A 80 12.61 4.74 -0.04
N LEU A 81 13.71 5.21 0.55
CA LEU A 81 13.96 6.64 0.72
C LEU A 81 14.14 7.35 -0.64
N ALA A 82 14.91 6.75 -1.55
CA ALA A 82 15.06 7.27 -2.91
C ALA A 82 13.72 7.29 -3.65
N SER A 83 12.91 6.25 -3.52
CA SER A 83 11.58 6.16 -4.12
C SER A 83 10.67 7.27 -3.62
N PHE A 84 10.70 7.59 -2.32
CA PHE A 84 9.94 8.69 -1.75
C PHE A 84 10.35 10.04 -2.35
N ALA A 85 11.66 10.31 -2.45
CA ALA A 85 12.18 11.53 -3.07
C ALA A 85 11.79 11.64 -4.55
N VAL A 86 11.93 10.54 -5.32
CA VAL A 86 11.54 10.50 -6.74
C VAL A 86 10.04 10.74 -6.90
N THR A 87 9.20 10.10 -6.08
CA THR A 87 7.75 10.33 -6.12
C THR A 87 7.42 11.79 -5.85
N ALA A 88 8.05 12.43 -4.86
CA ALA A 88 7.83 13.84 -4.57
C ALA A 88 8.23 14.75 -5.74
N CYS A 89 9.43 14.57 -6.31
CA CYS A 89 9.90 15.36 -7.45
C CYS A 89 9.04 15.16 -8.70
N VAL A 90 8.72 13.91 -9.06
CA VAL A 90 7.90 13.60 -10.23
C VAL A 90 6.48 14.16 -10.07
N THR A 91 5.90 14.04 -8.88
CA THR A 91 4.58 14.63 -8.58
C THR A 91 4.63 16.14 -8.72
N TYR A 92 5.65 16.80 -8.18
CA TYR A 92 5.81 18.25 -8.29
C TYR A 92 5.90 18.69 -9.76
N ASP A 93 6.78 18.06 -10.54
CA ASP A 93 6.97 18.40 -11.95
C ASP A 93 5.71 18.16 -12.79
N LEU A 94 5.03 17.03 -12.59
CA LEU A 94 3.78 16.72 -13.30
C LEU A 94 2.64 17.64 -12.90
N SER A 95 2.51 17.94 -11.60
CA SER A 95 1.45 18.81 -11.11
C SER A 95 1.63 20.25 -11.58
N MET A 96 2.88 20.75 -11.60
CA MET A 96 3.20 22.06 -12.16
C MET A 96 2.90 22.15 -13.67
N LYS A 97 3.16 21.08 -14.42
CA LYS A 97 2.89 21.03 -15.87
C LYS A 97 1.39 20.96 -16.19
N LYS A 98 0.60 20.29 -15.35
CA LYS A 98 -0.85 20.13 -15.56
C LYS A 98 -1.68 21.23 -14.91
N GLY A 99 -1.11 22.01 -13.98
CA GLY A 99 -1.83 23.01 -13.20
C GLY A 99 -2.79 22.42 -12.16
N GLU A 100 -2.76 21.10 -11.96
CA GLU A 100 -3.57 20.35 -11.01
C GLU A 100 -2.73 19.24 -10.37
N LEU A 101 -3.16 18.73 -9.21
CA LEU A 101 -2.44 17.66 -8.51
C LEU A 101 -2.47 16.36 -9.32
N ASP A 102 -1.31 15.91 -9.80
CA ASP A 102 -1.18 14.61 -10.46
C ASP A 102 -0.80 13.51 -9.46
N ALA A 103 -1.79 12.72 -9.03
CA ALA A 103 -1.59 11.62 -8.10
C ALA A 103 -1.07 10.32 -8.75
N SER A 104 -0.72 10.32 -10.03
CA SER A 104 -0.35 9.09 -10.76
C SER A 104 0.90 8.41 -10.18
N ALA A 105 1.82 9.17 -9.60
CA ALA A 105 3.03 8.64 -8.97
C ALA A 105 2.77 7.94 -7.62
N TYR A 106 1.57 8.08 -7.05
CA TYR A 106 1.15 7.44 -5.79
C TYR A 106 0.38 6.14 -5.99
N ALA A 107 0.24 5.63 -7.23
CA ALA A 107 -0.52 4.42 -7.48
C ALA A 107 0.05 3.21 -6.70
N SER A 108 -0.86 2.43 -6.10
CA SER A 108 -0.53 1.39 -5.12
C SER A 108 0.26 0.21 -5.67
N LEU A 109 0.22 0.02 -6.98
CA LEU A 109 0.91 -1.06 -7.70
C LEU A 109 2.19 -0.58 -8.38
N LEU A 110 2.66 0.64 -8.12
CA LEU A 110 3.93 1.07 -8.66
C LEU A 110 5.11 0.53 -7.83
N PRO A 111 6.29 0.33 -8.45
CA PRO A 111 7.50 -0.15 -7.77
C PRO A 111 7.90 0.67 -6.55
N ASN A 112 7.72 1.99 -6.59
CA ASN A 112 8.02 2.89 -5.46
C ASN A 112 7.16 2.54 -4.23
N THR A 113 5.87 2.27 -4.45
CA THR A 113 4.96 1.86 -3.37
C THR A 113 5.30 0.46 -2.86
N ALA A 114 5.65 -0.46 -3.77
CA ALA A 114 6.09 -1.81 -3.42
C ALA A 114 7.34 -1.84 -2.53
N ILE A 115 8.38 -1.12 -2.93
CA ILE A 115 9.64 -1.02 -2.19
C ILE A 115 9.40 -0.39 -0.82
N SER A 116 8.56 0.64 -0.74
CA SER A 116 8.18 1.28 0.51
C SER A 116 7.43 0.32 1.45
N ALA A 117 6.49 -0.45 0.92
CA ALA A 117 5.77 -1.48 1.69
C ALA A 117 6.73 -2.56 2.21
N PHE A 118 7.68 -3.02 1.40
CA PHE A 118 8.70 -3.99 1.83
C PHE A 118 9.62 -3.43 2.92
N ALA A 119 10.02 -2.17 2.81
CA ALA A 119 10.81 -1.51 3.84
C ALA A 119 10.06 -1.44 5.18
N VAL A 120 8.79 -1.02 5.17
CA VAL A 120 7.95 -0.99 6.37
C VAL A 120 7.78 -2.39 6.96
N PHE A 121 7.46 -3.39 6.15
CA PHE A 121 7.31 -4.77 6.61
C PHE A 121 8.58 -5.30 7.29
N LEU A 122 9.75 -5.10 6.67
CA LEU A 122 11.04 -5.54 7.22
C LEU A 122 11.41 -4.79 8.50
N PHE A 123 11.04 -3.51 8.59
CA PHE A 123 11.22 -2.72 9.80
C PHE A 123 10.40 -3.28 10.97
N PHE A 124 9.11 -3.53 10.76
CA PHE A 124 8.24 -4.15 11.79
C PHE A 124 8.73 -5.55 12.17
N LYS A 125 9.06 -6.39 11.19
CA LYS A 125 9.58 -7.75 11.43
C LYS A 125 10.87 -7.77 12.26
N LYS A 126 11.75 -6.77 12.14
CA LYS A 126 13.07 -6.82 12.78
C LYS A 126 13.21 -5.94 14.02
N VAL A 127 12.63 -4.75 14.00
CA VAL A 127 12.76 -3.77 15.06
C VAL A 127 11.61 -3.94 16.04
N VAL A 128 10.38 -3.89 15.55
CA VAL A 128 9.17 -3.91 16.39
C VAL A 128 8.96 -5.28 17.02
N SER A 129 9.23 -6.38 16.31
CA SER A 129 9.13 -7.75 16.87
C SER A 129 10.05 -8.01 18.08
N LYS A 130 11.12 -7.22 18.24
CA LYS A 130 12.06 -7.34 19.36
C LYS A 130 11.69 -6.45 20.54
N LEU A 131 10.75 -5.53 20.35
CA LEU A 131 10.26 -4.69 21.44
C LEU A 131 9.42 -5.57 22.38
N ARG A 132 9.76 -5.55 23.67
CA ARG A 132 8.92 -6.14 24.70
C ARG A 132 7.73 -5.21 24.94
N LEU A 133 6.64 -5.43 24.23
CA LEU A 133 5.38 -4.75 24.48
C LEU A 133 4.80 -5.25 25.81
N SER A 134 4.19 -4.34 26.58
CA SER A 134 3.39 -4.75 27.73
C SER A 134 2.16 -5.53 27.26
N GLU A 135 1.62 -6.39 28.11
CA GLU A 135 0.44 -7.19 27.79
C GLU A 135 -0.73 -6.31 27.32
N ARG A 136 -0.96 -5.17 27.99
CA ARG A 136 -1.97 -4.17 27.61
C ARG A 136 -1.73 -3.60 26.20
N ALA A 137 -0.49 -3.25 25.88
CA ALA A 137 -0.15 -2.72 24.56
C ALA A 137 -0.30 -3.79 23.47
N SER A 138 0.07 -5.04 23.76
CA SER A 138 -0.11 -6.17 22.86
C SER A 138 -1.59 -6.44 22.58
N CYS A 139 -2.44 -6.42 23.61
CA CYS A 139 -3.90 -6.54 23.44
C CYS A 139 -4.47 -5.40 22.59
N ALA A 140 -4.10 -4.14 22.89
CA ALA A 140 -4.57 -2.99 22.11
C ALA A 140 -4.17 -3.08 20.64
N VAL A 141 -2.92 -3.47 20.34
CA VAL A 141 -2.46 -3.65 18.95
C VAL A 141 -3.23 -4.77 18.25
N ALA A 142 -3.47 -5.90 18.93
CA ALA A 142 -4.25 -7.00 18.37
C ALA A 142 -5.69 -6.58 18.05
N GLU A 143 -6.31 -5.80 18.94
CA GLU A 143 -7.68 -5.31 18.78
C GLU A 143 -7.80 -4.29 17.63
N ILE A 144 -6.88 -3.32 17.57
CA ILE A 144 -6.79 -2.36 16.44
C ILE A 144 -6.53 -3.10 15.12
N SER A 145 -5.68 -4.13 15.13
CA SER A 145 -5.40 -4.94 13.95
C SER A 145 -6.65 -5.66 13.46
N ALA A 146 -7.49 -6.18 14.37
CA ALA A 146 -8.75 -6.83 14.02
C ALA A 146 -9.74 -5.86 13.36
N TRP A 147 -9.75 -4.59 13.76
CA TRP A 147 -10.64 -3.58 13.20
C TRP A 147 -10.12 -2.89 11.95
N SER A 148 -8.83 -3.09 11.60
CA SER A 148 -8.17 -2.40 10.49
C SER A 148 -8.84 -2.69 9.13
N PHE A 149 -9.41 -3.88 8.96
CA PHE A 149 -10.19 -4.22 7.75
C PHE A 149 -11.47 -3.37 7.65
N GLY A 150 -12.21 -3.21 8.76
CA GLY A 150 -13.39 -2.33 8.79
C GLY A 150 -13.02 -0.87 8.55
N VAL A 151 -11.90 -0.39 9.10
CA VAL A 151 -11.38 0.96 8.79
C VAL A 151 -11.09 1.09 7.29
N TYR A 152 -10.48 0.09 6.67
CA TYR A 152 -10.21 0.07 5.23
C TYR A 152 -11.49 0.16 4.39
N LEU A 153 -12.61 -0.43 4.81
CA LEU A 153 -13.86 -0.31 4.07
C LEU A 153 -14.51 1.08 4.22
N VAL A 154 -14.44 1.64 5.43
CA VAL A 154 -15.18 2.86 5.77
C VAL A 154 -14.39 4.14 5.47
N HIS A 155 -13.05 4.11 5.44
CA HIS A 155 -12.23 5.32 5.29
C HIS A 155 -12.51 6.08 3.98
N VAL A 156 -12.82 5.38 2.88
CA VAL A 156 -13.17 6.02 1.60
C VAL A 156 -14.49 6.78 1.74
N LEU A 157 -15.48 6.17 2.39
CA LEU A 157 -16.78 6.79 2.63
C LEU A 157 -16.66 8.01 3.54
N VAL A 158 -15.88 7.91 4.62
CA VAL A 158 -15.62 9.03 5.54
C VAL A 158 -14.92 10.17 4.79
N ARG A 159 -13.89 9.85 4.01
CA ARG A 159 -13.19 10.85 3.18
C ARG A 159 -14.14 11.53 2.20
N GLU A 160 -14.96 10.76 1.48
CA GLU A 160 -15.93 11.33 0.54
C GLU A 160 -16.96 12.20 1.23
N PHE A 161 -17.47 11.79 2.39
CA PHE A 161 -18.40 12.59 3.18
C PHE A 161 -17.76 13.90 3.66
N MET A 162 -16.52 13.86 4.17
CA MET A 162 -15.80 15.06 4.58
C MET A 162 -15.63 16.06 3.42
N VAL A 163 -15.30 15.56 2.23
CA VAL A 163 -15.08 16.41 1.05
C VAL A 163 -16.41 16.96 0.50
N LYS A 164 -17.41 16.10 0.29
CA LYS A 164 -18.66 16.45 -0.42
C LYS A 164 -19.68 17.15 0.48
N ASN A 165 -19.81 16.73 1.73
CA ASN A 165 -20.86 17.20 2.64
C ASN A 165 -20.36 18.29 3.60
N LEU A 166 -19.09 18.23 4.01
CA LEU A 166 -18.51 19.20 4.96
C LEU A 166 -17.58 20.22 4.27
N ALA A 167 -17.35 20.09 2.96
CA ALA A 167 -16.43 20.92 2.18
C ALA A 167 -15.00 20.99 2.76
N ILE A 168 -14.58 19.97 3.51
CA ILE A 168 -13.24 19.90 4.11
C ILE A 168 -12.28 19.35 3.05
N THR A 169 -11.69 20.25 2.26
CA THR A 169 -10.79 19.89 1.14
C THR A 169 -9.32 20.20 1.44
N GLY A 170 -9.04 20.93 2.51
CA GLY A 170 -7.68 21.33 2.89
C GLY A 170 -7.08 22.44 2.03
N ALA A 171 -7.88 23.07 1.15
CA ALA A 171 -7.43 24.13 0.25
C ALA A 171 -6.87 25.37 1.00
N ASP A 172 -7.45 25.69 2.15
CA ASP A 172 -7.08 26.87 2.94
C ASP A 172 -6.01 26.58 4.02
N CYS A 173 -5.55 25.33 4.11
CA CYS A 173 -4.57 24.90 5.11
C CYS A 173 -3.28 24.42 4.45
N SER A 174 -2.15 24.65 5.11
CA SER A 174 -0.90 24.03 4.68
C SER A 174 -1.05 22.50 4.66
N PRO A 175 -0.74 21.83 3.54
CA PRO A 175 -0.83 20.37 3.43
C PRO A 175 -0.05 19.63 4.53
N LEU A 176 1.03 20.24 5.03
CA LEU A 176 1.88 19.70 6.09
C LEU A 176 1.09 19.40 7.38
N TRP A 177 0.09 20.22 7.70
CA TRP A 177 -0.76 20.06 8.89
C TRP A 177 -2.08 19.39 8.57
N PHE A 178 -2.68 19.74 7.43
CA PHE A 178 -3.96 19.19 7.04
C PHE A 178 -3.91 17.66 6.86
N ILE A 179 -2.86 17.15 6.20
CA ILE A 179 -2.78 15.71 5.90
C ILE A 179 -2.69 14.86 7.18
N PRO A 180 -1.78 15.11 8.14
CA PRO A 180 -1.74 14.34 9.39
C PRO A 180 -3.05 14.38 10.17
N VAL A 181 -3.66 15.57 10.29
CA VAL A 181 -4.92 15.73 11.03
C VAL A 181 -6.06 14.99 10.34
N ALA A 182 -6.16 15.10 9.01
CA ALA A 182 -7.17 14.40 8.24
C ALA A 182 -7.01 12.87 8.35
N VAL A 183 -5.78 12.36 8.27
CA VAL A 183 -5.49 10.91 8.42
C VAL A 183 -5.91 10.43 9.81
N LEU A 184 -5.54 11.14 10.87
CA LEU A 184 -5.91 10.79 12.24
C LEU A 184 -7.44 10.85 12.45
N GLY A 185 -8.10 11.87 11.92
CA GLY A 185 -9.54 12.02 12.00
C GLY A 185 -10.29 10.89 11.28
N ILE A 186 -9.93 10.63 10.02
CA ILE A 186 -10.51 9.55 9.21
C ILE A 186 -10.27 8.19 9.88
N PHE A 187 -9.07 7.96 10.41
CA PHE A 187 -8.73 6.73 11.11
C PHE A 187 -9.55 6.56 12.40
N ALA A 188 -9.68 7.62 13.21
CA ALA A 188 -10.47 7.58 14.44
C ALA A 188 -11.96 7.32 14.16
N VAL A 189 -12.54 8.01 13.18
CA VAL A 189 -13.93 7.77 12.75
C VAL A 189 -14.08 6.36 12.20
N GLY A 190 -13.17 5.91 11.35
CA GLY A 190 -13.18 4.55 10.79
C GLY A 190 -13.09 3.48 11.90
N LEU A 191 -12.28 3.70 12.93
CA LEU A 191 -12.20 2.80 14.08
C LEU A 191 -13.52 2.75 14.84
N LEU A 192 -14.13 3.89 15.12
CA LEU A 192 -15.44 3.95 15.79
C LEU A 192 -16.51 3.20 15.00
N PHE A 193 -16.57 3.41 13.69
CA PHE A 193 -17.49 2.67 12.82
C PHE A 193 -17.21 1.17 12.84
N SER A 194 -15.93 0.77 12.75
CA SER A 194 -15.52 -0.63 12.80
C SER A 194 -15.88 -1.29 14.14
N MET A 195 -15.69 -0.59 15.26
CA MET A 195 -16.11 -1.02 16.59
C MET A 195 -17.63 -1.25 16.67
N VAL A 196 -18.43 -0.29 16.17
CA VAL A 196 -19.90 -0.38 16.15
C VAL A 196 -20.36 -1.56 15.29
N LEU A 197 -19.77 -1.75 14.11
CA LEU A 197 -20.08 -2.88 13.23
C LEU A 197 -19.74 -4.23 13.87
N ASN A 198 -18.65 -4.28 14.66
CA ASN A 198 -18.24 -5.48 15.37
C ASN A 198 -19.18 -5.85 16.54
N HIS A 199 -19.94 -4.90 17.06
CA HIS A 199 -21.02 -5.18 18.04
C HIS A 199 -22.27 -5.81 17.42
N ILE A 200 -22.43 -5.78 16.09
CA ILE A 200 -23.57 -6.40 15.41
C ILE A 200 -23.25 -7.88 15.12
N PRO A 201 -23.92 -8.85 15.78
CA PRO A 201 -23.52 -10.26 15.75
C PRO A 201 -23.56 -10.91 14.36
N PHE A 202 -24.39 -10.39 13.44
CA PHE A 202 -24.48 -10.89 12.06
C PHE A 202 -23.30 -10.43 11.19
N ILE A 203 -22.78 -9.23 11.44
CA ILE A 203 -21.71 -8.59 10.64
C ILE A 203 -20.33 -9.03 11.15
N ARG A 204 -20.20 -9.30 12.45
CA ARG A 204 -18.97 -9.79 13.09
C ARG A 204 -18.33 -10.99 12.37
N LYS A 205 -19.12 -11.87 11.74
CA LYS A 205 -18.61 -13.06 11.03
C LYS A 205 -17.86 -12.76 9.74
N TYR A 206 -18.06 -11.57 9.15
CA TYR A 206 -17.49 -11.21 7.84
C TYR A 206 -16.44 -10.11 7.91
N PHE A 207 -16.36 -9.39 9.04
CA PHE A 207 -15.49 -8.23 9.23
C PHE A 207 -14.34 -8.48 10.22
N VAL A 208 -14.31 -9.64 10.90
CA VAL A 208 -13.29 -10.08 11.87
C VAL A 208 -12.69 -11.40 11.44
#